data_AF-A0A939VDG3-F1
#
_entry.id   AF-A0A939VDG3-F1
#
_cell.length_a   1.000
_cell.length_b   1.000
_cell.length_c   1.000
_cell.angle_alpha   90.00
_cell.angle_beta   90.00
_cell.angle_gamma   90.00
#
_symmetry.space_group_name_H-M   'P 1'
#
loop_
_entity.id
_entity.type
_entity.pdbx_description
1 polymer ?
#
loop_
_entity_poly.entity_id
_entity_poly.type
_entity_poly.pdbx_seq_one_letter_code
_entity_poly.pdbx_strand_id
1 'polypeptide(L)'
;MKKFFLAVAVALTTVSANAQELSSGIDLNNLDTSIRPGDDFYRYAAGGWLNSHPIDDEHTDNGAFTDLYEKSQKDIQELILQYASSPQQKGTLGQKIGS
;
A
#
# COMPACT_ATOMS: atom_id res chain seq x y z
N MET A 1 54.30 31.26 15.72
CA MET A 1 54.39 30.78 17.12
C MET A 1 53.08 31.09 17.84
N LYS A 2 52.48 30.07 18.47
CA LYS A 2 51.53 30.16 19.62
C LYS A 2 50.10 30.68 19.25
N LYS A 3 48.97 29.99 19.49
CA LYS A 3 48.64 28.81 20.32
C LYS A 3 47.36 28.11 19.82
N PHE A 4 47.30 26.81 20.08
CA PHE A 4 46.14 25.91 20.09
C PHE A 4 45.07 26.27 21.16
N PHE A 5 43.92 25.60 21.05
CA PHE A 5 42.88 25.27 22.06
C PHE A 5 41.57 26.09 22.05
N LEU A 6 40.45 25.47 21.68
CA LEU A 6 39.34 24.96 22.56
C LEU A 6 38.09 24.70 21.67
N ALA A 7 37.80 23.46 21.28
CA ALA A 7 36.95 22.47 21.95
C ALA A 7 35.44 22.56 21.61
N VAL A 8 34.95 21.46 21.03
CA VAL A 8 33.73 20.73 21.43
C VAL A 8 32.44 21.54 21.53
N ALA A 9 31.58 21.45 20.51
CA ALA A 9 30.14 21.23 20.65
C ALA A 9 29.44 21.31 19.28
N VAL A 10 29.30 20.18 18.59
CA VAL A 10 28.12 20.01 17.72
C VAL A 10 27.53 18.66 18.05
N ALA A 11 26.50 18.75 18.89
CA ALA A 11 25.42 17.82 19.16
C ALA A 11 25.47 16.48 18.42
N LEU A 12 25.51 15.41 19.20
CA LEU A 12 24.93 14.12 18.83
C LEU A 12 23.52 14.37 18.28
N THR A 13 23.36 14.36 16.96
CA THR A 13 22.08 14.14 16.32
C THR A 13 21.78 12.67 16.49
N THR A 14 21.13 12.32 17.60
CA THR A 14 20.47 11.03 17.72
C THR A 14 19.38 11.01 16.66
N VAL A 15 19.67 10.38 15.52
CA VAL A 15 18.64 9.94 14.58
C VAL A 15 17.74 9.03 15.40
N SER A 16 16.57 9.53 15.78
CA SER A 16 15.50 8.68 16.27
C SER A 16 15.13 7.77 15.12
N ALA A 17 15.68 6.55 15.12
CA ALA A 17 15.16 5.48 14.32
C ALA A 17 13.74 5.25 14.84
N ASN A 18 12.74 5.76 14.12
CA ASN A 18 11.38 5.31 14.26
C ASN A 18 11.39 3.83 13.87
N ALA A 19 11.58 2.96 14.86
CA ALA A 19 11.37 1.54 14.70
C ALA A 19 9.90 1.40 14.30
N GLN A 20 9.66 1.07 13.04
CA GLN A 20 8.31 0.81 12.56
C GLN A 20 7.76 -0.36 13.36
N GLU A 21 6.63 -0.16 14.03
CA GLU A 21 5.98 -1.26 14.73
C GLU A 21 5.63 -2.35 13.72
N LEU A 22 6.16 -3.54 13.98
CA LEU A 22 5.89 -4.71 13.16
C LEU A 22 4.47 -5.18 13.47
N SER A 23 3.60 -5.10 12.47
CA SER A 23 2.32 -5.80 12.49
C SER A 23 2.45 -7.13 11.73
N SER A 24 1.58 -8.08 12.04
CA SER A 24 1.57 -9.38 11.35
C SER A 24 1.17 -9.28 9.87
N GLY A 25 0.50 -8.18 9.47
CA GLY A 25 -0.13 -8.03 8.16
C GLY A 25 -1.38 -8.91 7.96
N ILE A 26 -1.85 -9.60 9.00
CA ILE A 26 -3.05 -10.46 8.95
C ILE A 26 -4.23 -9.68 9.52
N ASP A 27 -5.26 -9.47 8.69
CA ASP A 27 -6.54 -8.97 9.15
C ASP A 27 -7.36 -10.10 9.77
N LEU A 28 -7.54 -10.04 11.09
CA LEU A 28 -8.27 -11.06 11.85
C LEU A 28 -9.77 -11.06 11.54
N ASN A 29 -10.32 -10.00 10.95
CA ASN A 29 -11.72 -9.96 10.54
C ASN A 29 -12.02 -10.89 9.36
N ASN A 30 -10.98 -11.30 8.62
CA ASN A 30 -11.11 -12.23 7.50
C ASN A 30 -11.29 -13.68 7.97
N LEU A 31 -10.97 -13.99 9.23
CA LEU A 31 -11.05 -15.34 9.77
C LEU A 31 -12.51 -15.77 10.03
N ASP A 32 -12.78 -17.06 9.85
CA ASP A 32 -13.94 -17.74 10.44
C ASP A 32 -13.45 -18.69 11.54
N THR A 33 -13.47 -18.20 12.78
CA THR A 33 -12.99 -18.93 13.96
C THR A 33 -13.94 -20.03 14.44
N SER A 34 -15.11 -20.19 13.80
CA SER A 34 -16.00 -21.33 14.05
C SER A 34 -15.48 -22.61 13.39
N ILE A 35 -14.62 -22.49 12.37
CA ILE A 35 -13.99 -23.59 11.66
C ILE A 35 -12.64 -23.89 12.29
N ARG A 36 -12.37 -25.17 12.60
CA ARG A 36 -11.04 -25.55 13.07
C ARG A 36 -10.05 -25.47 11.89
N PRO A 37 -8.87 -24.85 12.04
CA PRO A 37 -7.91 -24.69 10.94
C PRO A 37 -7.43 -26.01 10.33
N GLY A 38 -7.49 -27.12 11.09
CA GLY A 38 -7.13 -28.45 10.60
C GLY A 38 -8.22 -29.15 9.78
N ASP A 39 -9.48 -28.67 9.85
CA ASP A 39 -10.59 -29.26 9.08
C ASP A 39 -10.69 -28.61 7.70
N ASP A 40 -10.63 -27.28 7.64
CA ASP A 40 -10.58 -26.51 6.40
C ASP A 40 -9.84 -25.19 6.66
N PHE A 41 -8.56 -25.16 6.32
CA PHE A 41 -7.72 -23.99 6.55
C PHE A 41 -8.16 -22.79 5.71
N TYR A 42 -8.68 -23.00 4.50
CA TYR A 42 -9.10 -21.90 3.64
C TYR A 42 -10.35 -21.22 4.21
N ARG A 43 -11.34 -22.01 4.64
CA ARG A 43 -12.52 -21.48 5.34
C ARG A 43 -12.17 -20.82 6.67
N TYR A 44 -11.25 -21.39 7.45
CA TYR A 44 -10.78 -20.73 8.66
C TYR A 44 -10.09 -19.39 8.37
N ALA A 45 -9.18 -19.34 7.39
CA ALA A 45 -8.34 -18.18 7.13
C ALA A 45 -9.07 -17.04 6.39
N ALA A 46 -10.04 -17.36 5.54
CA ALA A 46 -10.71 -16.40 4.66
C ALA A 46 -12.23 -16.40 4.79
N GLY A 47 -12.83 -17.24 5.64
CA GLY A 47 -14.29 -17.41 5.72
C GLY A 47 -15.05 -16.14 6.08
N GLY A 48 -14.51 -15.31 6.98
CA GLY A 48 -15.09 -14.00 7.31
C GLY A 48 -15.10 -13.07 6.08
N TRP A 49 -14.01 -13.08 5.31
CA TRP A 49 -13.91 -12.30 4.08
C TRP A 49 -14.88 -12.81 3.00
N LEU A 50 -14.91 -14.12 2.75
CA LEU A 50 -15.80 -14.76 1.78
C LEU A 50 -17.28 -14.48 2.06
N ASN A 51 -17.67 -14.46 3.33
CA ASN A 51 -19.06 -14.19 3.72
C ASN A 51 -19.46 -12.72 3.56
N SER A 52 -18.49 -11.79 3.63
CA SER A 52 -18.72 -10.35 3.52
C SER A 52 -18.51 -9.79 2.11
N HIS A 53 -17.85 -10.54 1.22
CA HIS A 53 -17.52 -10.14 -0.15
C HIS A 53 -18.09 -11.16 -1.14
N PRO A 54 -19.42 -11.21 -1.33
CA PRO A 54 -20.00 -12.02 -2.38
C PRO A 54 -19.49 -11.55 -3.75
N ILE A 55 -19.51 -12.47 -4.72
CA ILE A 55 -19.33 -12.09 -6.12
C ILE A 55 -20.49 -11.17 -6.53
N ASP A 56 -20.15 -10.04 -7.14
CA ASP A 56 -21.12 -9.11 -7.69
C ASP A 56 -21.51 -9.50 -9.13
N ASP A 57 -22.33 -8.68 -9.78
CA ASP A 57 -22.76 -8.91 -11.17
C ASP A 57 -21.70 -8.47 -12.20
N GLU A 58 -20.64 -7.79 -11.76
CA GLU A 58 -19.62 -7.16 -12.61
C GLU A 58 -18.41 -8.09 -12.82
N HIS A 59 -18.11 -8.93 -11.84
CA HIS A 59 -16.96 -9.82 -11.83
C HIS A 59 -17.33 -11.30 -11.97
N THR A 60 -16.47 -12.08 -12.61
CA THR A 60 -16.61 -13.55 -12.70
C THR A 60 -15.92 -14.31 -11.57
N ASP A 61 -15.11 -13.62 -10.78
CA ASP A 61 -14.47 -14.08 -9.55
C ASP A 61 -14.31 -12.92 -8.55
N ASN A 62 -14.01 -13.25 -7.29
CA ASN A 62 -13.69 -12.24 -6.30
C ASN A 62 -12.57 -12.75 -5.37
N GLY A 63 -11.71 -11.83 -4.93
CA GLY A 63 -10.58 -12.13 -4.07
C GLY A 63 -9.60 -10.97 -3.97
N ALA A 64 -8.55 -11.15 -3.17
CA ALA A 64 -7.51 -10.13 -2.97
C ALA A 64 -6.82 -9.65 -4.27
N PHE A 65 -6.76 -10.50 -5.31
CA PHE A 65 -6.21 -10.11 -6.61
C PHE A 65 -7.16 -9.23 -7.42
N THR A 66 -8.48 -9.43 -7.28
CA THR A 66 -9.51 -8.55 -7.87
C THR A 66 -9.40 -7.17 -7.23
N ASP A 67 -9.34 -7.09 -5.89
CA ASP A 67 -9.14 -5.83 -5.15
C ASP A 67 -7.86 -5.09 -5.61
N LEU A 68 -6.76 -5.83 -5.76
CA LEU A 68 -5.49 -5.26 -6.23
C LEU A 68 -5.59 -4.76 -7.68
N TYR A 69 -6.27 -5.49 -8.54
CA TYR A 69 -6.50 -5.11 -9.93
C TYR A 69 -7.33 -3.84 -10.03
N GLU A 70 -8.47 -3.78 -9.34
CA GLU A 70 -9.33 -2.59 -9.31
C GLU A 70 -8.59 -1.37 -8.78
N LYS A 71 -7.86 -1.53 -7.68
CA LYS A 71 -7.04 -0.44 -7.14
C LYS A 71 -6.04 0.05 -8.18
N SER A 72 -5.35 -0.86 -8.87
CA SER A 72 -4.38 -0.51 -9.91
C SER A 72 -5.03 0.24 -11.07
N GLN A 73 -6.21 -0.20 -11.53
CA GLN A 73 -6.96 0.50 -12.58
C GLN A 73 -7.33 1.92 -12.15
N LYS A 74 -7.81 2.08 -10.91
CA LYS A 74 -8.16 3.39 -10.35
C LYS A 74 -6.95 4.31 -10.24
N ASP A 75 -5.83 3.82 -9.73
CA ASP A 75 -4.59 4.60 -9.60
C ASP A 75 -4.08 5.05 -11.00
N ILE A 76 -4.12 4.16 -11.99
CA ILE A 76 -3.74 4.47 -13.38
C ILE A 76 -4.66 5.53 -13.97
N GLN A 77 -5.99 5.37 -13.80
CA GLN A 77 -6.97 6.34 -14.28
C GLN A 77 -6.73 7.71 -13.66
N GLU A 78 -6.49 7.77 -12.35
CA GLU A 78 -6.21 9.02 -11.64
C GLU A 78 -4.96 9.69 -12.19
N LEU A 79 -3.87 8.94 -12.38
CA LEU A 79 -2.63 9.47 -12.98
C LEU A 79 -2.86 10.04 -14.38
N ILE A 80 -3.62 9.34 -15.22
CA ILE A 80 -3.96 9.83 -16.58
C ILE A 80 -4.73 11.14 -16.49
N LEU A 81 -5.74 11.21 -15.63
CA LEU A 81 -6.55 12.42 -15.45
C LEU A 81 -5.72 13.59 -14.89
N GLN A 82 -4.77 13.32 -14.00
CA GLN A 82 -3.84 14.33 -13.51
C GLN A 82 -2.99 14.91 -14.65
N TYR A 83 -2.40 14.08 -15.51
CA TYR A 83 -1.66 14.57 -16.69
C TYR A 83 -2.53 15.31 -17.70
N ALA A 84 -3.79 14.90 -17.85
CA ALA A 84 -4.74 15.57 -18.75
C ALA A 84 -5.29 16.90 -18.20
N SER A 85 -5.12 17.17 -16.90
CA SER A 85 -5.72 18.34 -16.25
C SER A 85 -5.07 19.69 -16.61
N SER A 86 -3.88 19.67 -17.22
CA SER A 86 -3.17 20.87 -17.65
C SER A 86 -2.21 20.59 -18.82
N PRO A 87 -1.86 21.61 -19.63
CA PRO A 87 -0.92 21.43 -20.74
C PRO A 87 0.42 20.90 -20.26
N GLN A 88 0.86 19.80 -20.86
CA GLN A 88 2.13 19.17 -20.50
C GLN A 88 3.28 19.76 -21.31
N GLN A 89 4.48 19.74 -20.72
CA GLN A 89 5.67 20.24 -21.40
C GLN A 89 5.93 19.47 -22.70
N LYS A 90 6.13 20.19 -23.81
CA LYS A 90 6.37 19.60 -25.13
C LYS A 90 7.60 18.68 -25.12
N GLY A 91 7.44 17.48 -25.68
CA GLY A 91 8.47 16.44 -25.77
C GLY A 91 8.54 15.48 -24.57
N THR A 92 7.74 15.70 -23.52
CA THR A 92 7.71 14.81 -22.35
C THR A 92 6.80 13.60 -22.53
N LEU A 93 6.95 12.58 -21.67
CA LEU A 93 5.99 11.48 -21.58
C LEU A 93 4.61 11.98 -21.12
N GLY A 94 4.56 12.98 -20.23
CA GLY A 94 3.32 13.63 -19.82
C GLY A 94 2.51 14.11 -21.03
N GLN A 95 3.15 14.75 -22.01
CA GLN A 95 2.48 15.19 -23.25
C GLN A 95 1.86 14.05 -24.05
N LYS A 96 2.43 12.84 -23.99
CA LYS A 96 1.87 11.68 -24.69
C LYS A 96 0.64 11.11 -23.96
N ILE A 97 0.53 11.35 -22.66
CA ILE A 97 -0.55 10.86 -21.79
C ILE A 97 -1.71 11.87 -21.74
N GLY A 98 -1.40 13.17 -21.60
CA GLY A 98 -2.35 14.27 -21.58
C GLY A 98 -1.83 15.45 -22.41
N SER A 99 -2.66 15.95 -23.34
CA SER A 99 -2.32 17.04 -24.28
C SER A 99 -2.68 18.42 -23.74
#